data_AF-A0A2G6EQK4-F1
#
_entry.id   AF-A0A2G6EQK4-F1
#
_cell.length_a   1.000
_cell.length_b   1.000
_cell.length_c   1.000
_cell.angle_alpha   90.00
_cell.angle_beta   90.00
_cell.angle_gamma   90.00
#
_symmetry.space_group_name_H-M   'P 1'
#
loop_
_entity.id
_entity.type
_entity.pdbx_description
1 polymer ?
#
loop_
_entity_poly.entity_id
_entity_poly.type
_entity_poly.pdbx_seq_one_letter_code
_entity_poly.pdbx_strand_id
1 'polypeptide(L)'
;DNDFNATSIAPEWQTVANNINELINAGVWSYKNGEREKALQTINKALSEYQTSGLSGSLHKHAKVDVDKKILDDFAEITQQIQSDSQDVAQQKKLIKQIAYQGYLITQALNDELPGLPGKADTKQTVPPSTQADKDKRTTKVPEQAPAAKQAAKQGGKAEEQHDWQKVNNQIMGAIDAAIAQYKSGDSGAAVDNVQNTYFDVFEATGYEAAIGARDSAFKAQLESYFTRIVSLMSADSPPAEIVQVRNAQQQALERAAAMLGNSPKTFWEVAVQAFLILFREGLEAMLVVAAIAAYLVKNEHKDKMWVVKQSVAVGLIASIVTAYVFKMIFTDAGIKREILEGV
;
A
#
# COMPACT_ATOMS: atom_id res chain seq x y z
N ASP A 1 4.23 8.85 14.15
CA ASP A 1 3.40 7.84 13.49
C ASP A 1 2.18 7.55 14.30
N ASN A 2 0.98 7.51 13.68
CA ASN A 2 -0.17 6.84 14.30
C ASN A 2 0.00 5.33 14.08
N ASP A 3 1.00 4.73 14.73
CA ASP A 3 1.26 3.30 14.67
C ASP A 3 0.43 2.61 15.76
N PHE A 4 -0.84 2.38 15.45
CA PHE A 4 -1.72 1.64 16.35
C PHE A 4 -1.33 0.16 16.50
N ASN A 5 -0.34 -0.34 15.76
CA ASN A 5 0.16 -1.71 15.91
C ASN A 5 1.41 -1.78 16.80
N ALA A 6 1.83 -0.65 17.38
CA ALA A 6 2.95 -0.59 18.30
C ALA A 6 2.73 -1.57 19.46
N THR A 7 3.76 -2.35 19.79
CA THR A 7 3.72 -3.34 20.89
C THR A 7 3.50 -2.71 22.27
N SER A 8 3.69 -1.39 22.39
CA SER A 8 3.37 -0.59 23.57
C SER A 8 1.87 -0.39 23.79
N ILE A 9 1.03 -0.71 22.80
CA ILE A 9 -0.43 -0.58 22.86
C ILE A 9 -1.04 -1.95 23.09
N ALA A 10 -1.95 -2.08 24.06
CA ALA A 10 -2.64 -3.34 24.32
C ALA A 10 -3.44 -3.79 23.06
N PRO A 11 -3.43 -5.09 22.67
CA PRO A 11 -4.03 -5.56 21.40
C PRO A 11 -5.49 -5.16 21.17
N GLU A 12 -6.26 -5.09 22.23
CA GLU A 12 -7.64 -4.60 22.22
C GLU A 12 -7.75 -3.12 21.83
N TRP A 13 -6.83 -2.28 22.31
CA TRP A 13 -6.78 -0.86 21.96
C TRP A 13 -6.23 -0.63 20.56
N GLN A 14 -5.31 -1.49 20.10
CA GLN A 14 -4.89 -1.50 18.70
C GLN A 14 -6.10 -1.72 17.78
N THR A 15 -6.92 -2.73 18.09
CA THR A 15 -8.12 -3.06 17.31
C THR A 15 -9.12 -1.91 17.30
N VAL A 16 -9.43 -1.35 18.48
CA VAL A 16 -10.38 -0.24 18.62
C VAL A 16 -9.90 1.00 17.88
N ALA A 17 -8.62 1.37 18.02
CA ALA A 17 -8.06 2.56 17.38
C ALA A 17 -8.02 2.43 15.85
N ASN A 18 -7.65 1.24 15.34
CA ASN A 18 -7.70 0.95 13.91
C ASN A 18 -9.13 1.04 13.38
N ASN A 19 -10.12 0.44 14.07
CA ASN A 19 -11.53 0.52 13.69
C ASN A 19 -12.04 1.98 13.66
N ILE A 20 -11.69 2.78 14.67
CA ILE A 20 -12.08 4.19 14.74
C ILE A 20 -11.47 4.97 13.58
N ASN A 21 -10.17 4.79 13.32
CA ASN A 21 -9.47 5.43 12.20
C ASN A 21 -10.13 5.08 10.85
N GLU A 22 -10.42 3.80 10.61
CA GLU A 22 -11.10 3.34 9.39
C GLU A 22 -12.48 3.98 9.23
N LEU A 23 -13.29 4.01 10.30
CA LEU A 23 -14.63 4.59 10.27
C LEU A 23 -14.60 6.12 10.07
N ILE A 24 -13.66 6.82 10.69
CA ILE A 24 -13.47 8.26 10.48
C ILE A 24 -13.13 8.54 9.01
N ASN A 25 -12.16 7.82 8.45
CA ASN A 25 -11.76 7.98 7.04
C ASN A 25 -12.91 7.67 6.08
N ALA A 26 -13.66 6.59 6.32
CA ALA A 26 -14.84 6.23 5.54
C ALA A 26 -15.97 7.27 5.65
N GLY A 27 -16.12 7.90 6.82
CA GLY A 27 -17.07 9.00 7.04
C GLY A 27 -16.71 10.25 6.26
N VAL A 28 -15.44 10.67 6.32
CA VAL A 28 -14.89 11.80 5.53
C VAL A 28 -15.12 11.55 4.03
N TRP A 29 -14.81 10.34 3.55
CA TRP A 29 -14.97 9.97 2.15
C TRP A 29 -16.44 9.98 1.71
N SER A 30 -17.34 9.43 2.54
CA SER A 30 -18.78 9.46 2.25
C SER A 30 -19.31 10.90 2.18
N TYR A 31 -18.87 11.80 3.07
CA TYR A 31 -19.31 13.19 3.07
C TYR A 31 -18.87 13.92 1.81
N LYS A 32 -17.62 13.70 1.39
CA LYS A 32 -17.11 14.24 0.14
C LYS A 32 -17.94 13.85 -1.07
N ASN A 33 -18.39 12.59 -1.14
CA ASN A 33 -19.16 12.08 -2.28
C ASN A 33 -20.64 12.48 -2.25
N GLY A 34 -21.03 13.40 -1.36
CA GLY A 34 -22.41 13.82 -1.19
C GLY A 34 -23.28 12.77 -0.49
N GLU A 35 -22.70 11.66 -0.03
CA GLU A 35 -23.39 10.60 0.72
C GLU A 35 -23.55 11.00 2.20
N ARG A 36 -24.21 12.13 2.47
CA ARG A 36 -24.26 12.75 3.80
C ARG A 36 -24.81 11.82 4.88
N GLU A 37 -25.89 11.12 4.60
CA GLU A 37 -26.50 10.18 5.56
C GLU A 37 -25.53 9.05 5.94
N LYS A 38 -24.82 8.51 4.95
CA LYS A 38 -23.82 7.46 5.15
C LYS A 38 -22.61 8.00 5.91
N ALA A 39 -22.19 9.24 5.64
CA ALA A 39 -21.15 9.91 6.41
C ALA A 39 -21.51 10.01 7.89
N LEU A 40 -22.71 10.52 8.20
CA LEU A 40 -23.23 10.60 9.57
C LEU A 40 -23.31 9.23 10.23
N GLN A 41 -23.84 8.23 9.54
CA GLN A 41 -23.92 6.86 10.06
C GLN A 41 -22.53 6.31 10.39
N THR A 42 -21.54 6.56 9.53
CA THR A 42 -20.18 6.03 9.70
C THR A 42 -19.45 6.74 10.84
N ILE A 43 -19.55 8.08 10.94
CA ILE A 43 -18.99 8.85 12.06
C ILE A 43 -19.66 8.46 13.39
N ASN A 44 -20.98 8.31 13.41
CA ASN A 44 -21.68 7.85 14.62
C ASN A 44 -21.28 6.42 15.02
N LYS A 45 -20.96 5.56 14.04
CA LYS A 45 -20.42 4.23 14.31
C LYS A 45 -19.02 4.31 14.94
N ALA A 46 -18.16 5.22 14.47
CA ALA A 46 -16.84 5.46 15.09
C ALA A 46 -16.98 5.95 16.54
N LEU A 47 -17.88 6.92 16.77
CA LEU A 47 -18.19 7.41 18.12
C LEU A 47 -18.73 6.29 19.03
N SER A 48 -19.62 5.45 18.50
CA SER A 48 -20.15 4.30 19.24
C SER A 48 -19.07 3.28 19.59
N GLU A 49 -18.16 2.97 18.66
CA GLU A 49 -17.00 2.11 18.91
C GLU A 49 -16.14 2.70 20.05
N TYR A 50 -15.85 4.01 20.00
CA TYR A 50 -15.11 4.70 21.06
C TYR A 50 -15.80 4.62 22.43
N GLN A 51 -17.10 4.88 22.49
CA GLN A 51 -17.86 4.91 23.75
C GLN A 51 -18.11 3.52 24.34
N THR A 52 -18.38 2.52 23.49
CA THR A 52 -18.79 1.18 23.93
C THR A 52 -17.61 0.22 24.09
N SER A 53 -16.47 0.50 23.46
CA SER A 53 -15.24 -0.28 23.65
C SER A 53 -14.69 -0.22 25.07
N GLY A 54 -15.15 0.71 25.92
CA GLY A 54 -14.61 0.91 27.26
C GLY A 54 -13.30 1.71 27.27
N LEU A 55 -12.85 2.20 26.11
CA LEU A 55 -11.66 3.04 26.00
C LEU A 55 -11.83 4.37 26.74
N SER A 56 -12.95 5.05 26.55
CA SER A 56 -13.32 6.26 27.31
C SER A 56 -13.23 6.04 28.83
N GLY A 57 -13.78 4.93 29.32
CA GLY A 57 -13.69 4.55 30.72
C GLY A 57 -12.27 4.23 31.19
N SER A 58 -11.42 3.67 30.32
CA SER A 58 -10.01 3.42 30.62
C SER A 58 -9.22 4.73 30.73
N LEU A 59 -9.44 5.68 29.81
CA LEU A 59 -8.81 7.01 29.86
C LEU A 59 -9.17 7.74 31.15
N HIS A 60 -10.44 7.69 31.57
CA HIS A 60 -10.88 8.29 32.83
C HIS A 60 -10.17 7.67 34.06
N LYS A 61 -10.06 6.34 34.11
CA LYS A 61 -9.38 5.65 35.21
C LYS A 61 -7.90 5.99 35.32
N HIS A 62 -7.27 6.41 34.23
CA HIS A 62 -5.85 6.75 34.16
C HIS A 62 -5.61 8.27 34.10
N ALA A 63 -6.53 9.07 34.64
CA ALA A 63 -6.43 10.52 34.75
C ALA A 63 -6.29 11.26 33.39
N LYS A 64 -6.85 10.70 32.31
CA LYS A 64 -6.86 11.28 30.95
C LYS A 64 -8.26 11.79 30.55
N VAL A 65 -8.97 12.39 31.50
CA VAL A 65 -10.35 12.90 31.31
C VAL A 65 -10.40 14.03 30.27
N ASP A 66 -9.38 14.89 30.26
CA ASP A 66 -9.32 15.99 29.28
C ASP A 66 -9.14 15.48 27.85
N VAL A 67 -8.44 14.36 27.67
CA VAL A 67 -8.28 13.74 26.35
C VAL A 67 -9.57 13.09 25.89
N ASP A 68 -10.25 12.36 26.78
CA ASP A 68 -11.58 11.80 26.48
C ASP A 68 -12.56 12.89 26.05
N LYS A 69 -12.60 13.98 26.82
CA LYS A 69 -13.41 15.16 26.50
C LYS A 69 -13.07 15.71 25.12
N LYS A 70 -11.78 15.88 24.80
CA LYS A 70 -11.35 16.41 23.51
C LYS A 70 -11.78 15.51 22.35
N ILE A 71 -11.62 14.20 22.48
CA ILE A 71 -12.05 13.24 21.45
C ILE A 71 -13.56 13.33 21.22
N LEU A 72 -14.36 13.39 22.29
CA LEU A 72 -15.82 13.54 22.19
C LEU A 72 -16.24 14.88 21.57
N ASP A 73 -15.55 15.97 21.93
CA ASP A 73 -15.79 17.30 21.35
C ASP A 73 -15.45 17.30 19.84
N ASP A 74 -14.34 16.68 19.43
CA ASP A 74 -13.95 16.53 18.02
C ASP A 74 -15.00 15.71 17.23
N PHE A 75 -15.54 14.62 17.80
CA PHE A 75 -16.64 13.85 17.17
C PHE A 75 -17.94 14.65 17.03
N ALA A 76 -18.28 15.43 18.05
CA ALA A 76 -19.46 16.30 18.02
C ALA A 76 -19.33 17.36 16.94
N GLU A 77 -18.14 17.95 16.79
CA GLU A 77 -17.88 18.97 15.78
C GLU A 77 -17.96 18.40 14.36
N ILE A 78 -17.38 17.22 14.10
CA ILE A 78 -17.53 16.52 12.81
C ILE A 78 -19.00 16.31 12.48
N THR A 79 -19.78 15.79 13.44
CA THR A 79 -21.20 15.50 13.24
C THR A 79 -21.99 16.76 12.94
N GLN A 80 -21.73 17.85 13.66
CA GLN A 80 -22.35 19.15 13.43
C GLN A 80 -22.00 19.71 12.04
N GLN A 81 -20.74 19.61 11.63
CA GLN A 81 -20.28 20.09 10.32
C GLN A 81 -20.95 19.34 9.18
N ILE A 82 -21.03 18.00 9.26
CA ILE A 82 -21.74 17.18 8.26
C ILE A 82 -23.24 17.53 8.19
N GLN A 83 -23.86 17.84 9.34
CA GLN A 83 -25.28 18.24 9.40
C GLN A 83 -25.53 19.64 8.83
N SER A 84 -24.59 20.57 8.99
CA SER A 84 -24.70 21.99 8.62
C SER A 84 -24.64 22.28 7.11
N ASP A 85 -24.81 21.25 6.28
CA ASP A 85 -24.43 21.26 4.87
C ASP A 85 -25.01 22.44 4.07
N SER A 86 -24.13 23.08 3.30
CA SER A 86 -24.45 24.17 2.39
C SER A 86 -24.54 23.61 0.96
N GLN A 87 -25.49 24.10 0.16
CA GLN A 87 -25.56 23.80 -1.28
C GLN A 87 -24.39 24.44 -2.08
N ASP A 88 -23.52 25.20 -1.41
CA ASP A 88 -22.33 25.80 -2.00
C ASP A 88 -21.14 24.83 -2.00
N VAL A 89 -20.64 24.52 -3.20
CA VAL A 89 -19.47 23.66 -3.45
C VAL A 89 -18.21 24.18 -2.76
N ALA A 90 -18.01 25.50 -2.67
CA ALA A 90 -16.83 26.08 -2.01
C ALA A 90 -16.87 25.85 -0.49
N GLN A 91 -18.04 26.05 0.11
CA GLN A 91 -18.27 25.79 1.53
C GLN A 91 -18.18 24.28 1.85
N GLN A 92 -18.70 23.42 0.98
CA GLN A 92 -18.60 21.97 1.13
C GLN A 92 -17.13 21.50 1.13
N LYS A 93 -16.30 22.02 0.22
CA LYS A 93 -14.86 21.74 0.22
C LYS A 93 -14.16 22.15 1.51
N LYS A 94 -14.55 23.29 2.10
CA LYS A 94 -14.03 23.74 3.39
C LYS A 94 -14.44 22.80 4.53
N LEU A 95 -15.70 22.37 4.56
CA LEU A 95 -16.20 21.43 5.57
C LEU A 95 -15.48 20.08 5.48
N ILE A 96 -15.26 19.55 4.27
CA ILE A 96 -14.50 18.30 4.08
C ILE A 96 -13.12 18.38 4.72
N LYS A 97 -12.41 19.51 4.55
CA LYS A 97 -11.09 19.74 5.17
C LYS A 97 -11.15 19.76 6.69
N GLN A 98 -12.15 20.45 7.24
CA GLN A 98 -12.32 20.58 8.69
C GLN A 98 -12.65 19.23 9.33
N ILE A 99 -13.56 18.47 8.72
CA ILE A 99 -13.93 17.12 9.15
C ILE A 99 -12.72 16.17 9.09
N ALA A 100 -11.93 16.22 8.00
CA ALA A 100 -10.71 15.41 7.87
C ALA A 100 -9.68 15.75 8.95
N TYR A 101 -9.49 17.04 9.24
CA TYR A 101 -8.56 17.50 10.28
C TYR A 101 -8.98 17.07 11.68
N GLN A 102 -10.27 17.19 12.03
CA GLN A 102 -10.80 16.70 13.30
C GLN A 102 -10.68 15.19 13.44
N GLY A 103 -10.94 14.47 12.34
CA GLY A 103 -10.71 13.03 12.27
C GLY A 103 -9.27 12.67 12.60
N TYR A 104 -8.31 13.43 12.06
CA TYR A 104 -6.91 13.30 12.44
C TYR A 104 -6.67 13.56 13.93
N LEU A 105 -7.19 14.66 14.49
CA LEU A 105 -6.99 15.02 15.90
C LEU A 105 -7.46 13.91 16.86
N ILE A 106 -8.55 13.22 16.51
CA ILE A 106 -9.00 12.04 17.25
C ILE A 106 -7.95 10.93 17.17
N THR A 107 -7.49 10.59 15.96
CA THR A 107 -6.49 9.52 15.78
C THR A 107 -5.15 9.85 16.43
N GLN A 108 -4.74 11.12 16.44
CA GLN A 108 -3.54 11.58 17.13
C GLN A 108 -3.68 11.41 18.65
N ALA A 109 -4.79 11.89 19.22
CA ALA A 109 -5.06 11.74 20.65
C ALA A 109 -5.07 10.26 21.07
N LEU A 110 -5.61 9.38 20.23
CA LEU A 110 -5.52 7.93 20.46
C LEU A 110 -4.08 7.43 20.39
N ASN A 111 -3.29 7.85 19.41
CA ASN A 111 -1.92 7.38 19.26
C ASN A 111 -1.03 7.79 20.44
N ASP A 112 -1.24 9.00 20.96
CA ASP A 112 -0.41 9.56 22.03
C ASP A 112 -0.76 8.93 23.39
N GLU A 113 -2.03 8.56 23.60
CA GLU A 113 -2.51 8.13 24.92
C GLU A 113 -2.69 6.62 25.09
N LEU A 114 -2.75 5.85 24.00
CA LEU A 114 -2.89 4.40 24.07
C LEU A 114 -1.62 3.65 24.52
N PRO A 115 -0.39 4.09 24.21
CA PRO A 115 0.82 3.45 24.71
C PRO A 115 0.84 3.41 26.24
N GLY A 116 1.01 2.20 26.80
CA GLY A 116 1.02 1.99 28.25
C GLY A 116 -0.36 2.05 28.92
N LEU A 117 -1.45 2.25 28.17
CA LEU A 117 -2.80 2.13 28.71
C LEU A 117 -3.15 0.64 28.87
N PRO A 118 -3.45 0.15 30.09
CA PRO A 118 -3.69 -1.27 30.32
C PRO A 118 -4.96 -1.75 29.61
N GLY A 119 -4.94 -3.01 29.19
CA GLY A 119 -6.11 -3.66 28.60
C GLY A 119 -7.13 -4.07 29.66
N LYS A 120 -8.34 -4.43 29.24
CA LYS A 120 -9.42 -5.00 30.05
C LYS A 120 -8.98 -6.26 30.79
N ALA A 121 -7.99 -6.97 30.26
CA ALA A 121 -7.42 -8.17 30.87
C ALA A 121 -6.50 -7.87 32.08
N ASP A 122 -5.96 -6.66 32.23
CA ASP A 122 -4.94 -6.35 33.25
C ASP A 122 -5.52 -6.05 34.64
N THR A 123 -6.84 -6.06 34.80
CA THR A 123 -7.48 -6.08 36.13
C THR A 123 -7.44 -7.48 36.76
N LYS A 124 -6.24 -7.97 37.12
CA LYS A 124 -5.91 -8.73 38.36
C LYS A 124 -4.48 -9.35 38.34
N GLN A 125 -3.61 -8.78 39.21
CA GLN A 125 -2.62 -9.41 40.10
C GLN A 125 -1.48 -10.34 39.57
N THR A 126 -0.24 -9.91 39.86
CA THR A 126 0.92 -10.69 40.43
C THR A 126 1.11 -12.17 40.06
N VAL A 127 2.27 -12.50 39.46
CA VAL A 127 2.82 -13.86 39.16
C VAL A 127 3.36 -14.57 40.45
N PRO A 128 3.67 -15.91 40.56
CA PRO A 128 3.35 -17.20 39.85
C PRO A 128 2.99 -18.39 40.83
N PRO A 129 3.03 -19.73 40.53
CA PRO A 129 2.98 -20.53 39.27
C PRO A 129 2.00 -21.76 39.25
N SER A 130 1.89 -22.42 38.06
CA SER A 130 1.42 -23.81 37.75
C SER A 130 -0.12 -24.04 37.81
N THR A 131 -0.81 -24.81 36.95
CA THR A 131 -0.53 -26.11 36.29
C THR A 131 -1.55 -26.36 35.15
N GLN A 132 -1.29 -27.39 34.33
CA GLN A 132 -2.01 -27.94 33.18
C GLN A 132 -3.51 -28.29 33.34
N ALA A 133 -4.15 -28.45 32.16
CA ALA A 133 -5.39 -29.20 31.84
C ALA A 133 -6.71 -28.60 32.35
N ASP A 134 -7.85 -28.67 31.65
CA ASP A 134 -8.33 -29.78 30.83
C ASP A 134 -9.35 -29.35 29.75
N LYS A 135 -9.59 -30.29 28.84
CA LYS A 135 -10.59 -30.32 27.78
C LYS A 135 -12.02 -30.18 28.36
N ASP A 136 -12.94 -29.54 27.64
CA ASP A 136 -14.09 -30.28 27.12
C ASP A 136 -14.96 -29.57 26.09
N LYS A 137 -15.47 -30.39 25.18
CA LYS A 137 -16.43 -30.10 24.12
C LYS A 137 -17.81 -29.76 24.69
N ARG A 138 -18.52 -28.80 24.08
CA ARG A 138 -19.93 -29.04 23.71
C ARG A 138 -20.39 -28.19 22.52
N THR A 139 -20.70 -28.93 21.46
CA THR A 139 -21.43 -28.58 20.24
C THR A 139 -22.87 -28.13 20.47
N THR A 140 -23.47 -27.60 19.39
CA THR A 140 -24.89 -27.37 19.03
C THR A 140 -25.35 -25.91 19.22
N LYS A 141 -26.00 -25.23 18.25
CA LYS A 141 -26.70 -25.62 17.01
C LYS A 141 -26.94 -24.37 16.14
N VAL A 142 -26.90 -24.55 14.82
CA VAL A 142 -27.47 -23.69 13.76
C VAL A 142 -28.98 -23.97 13.64
N PRO A 143 -29.83 -22.98 13.31
CA PRO A 143 -30.45 -22.89 11.96
C PRO A 143 -30.44 -21.44 11.44
N GLU A 144 -29.86 -21.13 10.27
CA GLU A 144 -30.44 -21.23 8.92
C GLU A 144 -31.74 -20.41 8.72
N GLN A 145 -31.64 -19.28 8.00
CA GLN A 145 -32.26 -19.08 6.68
C GLN A 145 -32.17 -17.61 6.22
N ALA A 146 -31.59 -17.42 5.03
CA ALA A 146 -31.78 -16.26 4.17
C ALA A 146 -33.17 -16.31 3.49
N PRO A 147 -33.58 -15.26 2.76
CA PRO A 147 -33.48 -15.40 1.31
C PRO A 147 -32.99 -14.15 0.56
N ALA A 148 -32.51 -14.44 -0.66
CA ALA A 148 -31.87 -13.57 -1.63
C ALA A 148 -32.83 -12.87 -2.61
N ALA A 149 -32.34 -11.82 -3.27
CA ALA A 149 -32.43 -11.53 -4.72
C ALA A 149 -31.71 -10.18 -5.00
N LYS A 150 -30.57 -10.10 -5.71
CA LYS A 150 -30.28 -10.23 -7.16
C LYS A 150 -30.90 -9.15 -8.08
N GLN A 151 -30.01 -8.64 -8.97
CA GLN A 151 -30.15 -7.77 -10.15
C GLN A 151 -29.84 -6.28 -9.85
N ALA A 152 -28.95 -5.58 -10.56
CA ALA A 152 -28.60 -5.72 -11.98
C ALA A 152 -27.10 -5.53 -12.26
N ALA A 153 -26.55 -6.45 -13.05
CA ALA A 153 -25.41 -6.22 -13.91
C ALA A 153 -25.94 -5.92 -15.32
N LYS A 154 -25.38 -4.91 -16.01
CA LYS A 154 -25.13 -4.97 -17.46
C LYS A 154 -24.31 -3.78 -17.96
N GLN A 155 -23.36 -4.15 -18.84
CA GLN A 155 -22.57 -3.36 -19.80
C GLN A 155 -21.28 -2.77 -19.23
N GLY A 156 -20.11 -3.01 -19.81
CA GLY A 156 -19.74 -3.77 -21.01
C GLY A 156 -18.23 -3.92 -21.04
N GLY A 157 -17.74 -4.99 -21.68
CA GLY A 157 -16.32 -5.28 -21.80
C GLY A 157 -15.60 -4.11 -22.47
N LYS A 158 -14.73 -3.45 -21.70
CA LYS A 158 -13.63 -2.65 -22.22
C LYS A 158 -12.38 -3.51 -22.08
N ALA A 159 -11.58 -3.51 -23.14
CA ALA A 159 -10.23 -4.04 -23.13
C ALA A 159 -9.54 -3.65 -21.82
N GLU A 160 -8.88 -4.61 -21.17
CA GLU A 160 -8.04 -4.36 -20.00
C GLU A 160 -7.04 -3.28 -20.38
N GLU A 161 -7.33 -2.02 -20.03
CA GLU A 161 -6.36 -0.94 -20.07
C GLU A 161 -5.23 -1.40 -19.15
N GLN A 162 -4.10 -1.73 -19.76
CA GLN A 162 -2.88 -2.06 -19.04
C GLN A 162 -2.43 -0.79 -18.32
N HIS A 163 -2.95 -0.60 -17.11
CA HIS A 163 -2.68 0.57 -16.30
C HIS A 163 -1.21 0.53 -15.86
N ASP A 164 -0.45 1.56 -16.24
CA ASP A 164 0.90 1.76 -15.76
C ASP A 164 0.86 2.36 -14.36
N TRP A 165 0.75 1.49 -13.36
CA TRP A 165 0.71 1.88 -11.95
C TRP A 165 1.99 2.58 -11.49
N GLN A 166 3.13 2.35 -12.15
CA GLN A 166 4.37 3.08 -11.86
C GLN A 166 4.28 4.53 -12.32
N LYS A 167 3.64 4.79 -13.46
CA LYS A 167 3.35 6.17 -13.90
C LYS A 167 2.44 6.90 -12.90
N VAL A 168 1.40 6.23 -12.39
CA VAL A 168 0.50 6.80 -11.37
C VAL A 168 1.27 7.11 -10.08
N ASN A 169 2.15 6.20 -9.62
CA ASN A 169 3.03 6.47 -8.48
C ASN A 169 3.87 7.73 -8.66
N ASN A 170 4.51 7.88 -9.83
CA ASN A 170 5.34 9.05 -10.13
C ASN A 170 4.52 10.35 -10.11
N GLN A 171 3.28 10.32 -10.59
CA GLN A 171 2.38 11.47 -10.52
C GLN A 171 2.03 11.84 -9.08
N ILE A 172 1.68 10.85 -8.25
CA ILE A 172 1.40 11.07 -6.82
C ILE A 172 2.64 11.65 -6.13
N MET A 173 3.80 11.03 -6.30
CA MET A 173 5.04 11.47 -5.65
C MET A 173 5.45 12.88 -6.06
N GLY A 174 5.37 13.21 -7.35
CA GLY A 174 5.67 14.56 -7.83
C GLY A 174 4.73 15.62 -7.26
N ALA A 175 3.43 15.31 -7.13
CA ALA A 175 2.46 16.23 -6.57
C ALA A 175 2.61 16.42 -5.05
N ILE A 176 2.92 15.35 -4.32
CA ILE A 176 3.24 15.43 -2.89
C ILE A 176 4.52 16.22 -2.65
N ASP A 177 5.57 16.04 -3.47
CA ASP A 177 6.80 16.83 -3.37
C ASP A 177 6.56 18.32 -3.62
N ALA A 178 5.71 18.64 -4.60
CA ALA A 178 5.30 20.02 -4.87
C ALA A 178 4.54 20.62 -3.68
N ALA A 179 3.63 19.86 -3.05
CA ALA A 179 2.92 20.29 -1.85
C ALA A 179 3.89 20.53 -0.67
N ILE A 180 4.87 19.66 -0.47
CA ILE A 180 5.90 19.84 0.57
C ILE A 180 6.75 21.08 0.30
N ALA A 181 7.12 21.34 -0.96
CA ALA A 181 7.84 22.55 -1.33
C ALA A 181 7.01 23.82 -1.05
N GLN A 182 5.72 23.79 -1.34
CA GLN A 182 4.79 24.88 -1.04
C GLN A 182 4.62 25.09 0.47
N TYR A 183 4.50 24.01 1.24
CA TYR A 183 4.47 24.05 2.71
C TYR A 183 5.73 24.73 3.27
N LYS A 184 6.93 24.36 2.77
CA LYS A 184 8.20 24.99 3.15
C LYS A 184 8.30 26.47 2.79
N SER A 185 7.49 26.95 1.84
CA SER A 185 7.42 28.36 1.46
C SER A 185 6.47 29.18 2.35
N GLY A 186 5.81 28.55 3.31
CA GLY A 186 4.89 29.18 4.26
C GLY A 186 3.42 29.15 3.87
N ASP A 187 3.06 28.50 2.75
CA ASP A 187 1.68 28.36 2.28
C ASP A 187 1.11 26.99 2.64
N SER A 188 0.88 26.78 3.93
CA SER A 188 0.40 25.50 4.47
C SER A 188 -1.01 25.16 3.99
N GLY A 189 -1.86 26.16 3.77
CA GLY A 189 -3.23 25.98 3.29
C GLY A 189 -3.27 25.39 1.89
N ALA A 190 -2.55 25.98 0.93
CA ALA A 190 -2.57 25.46 -0.43
C ALA A 190 -1.68 24.20 -0.60
N ALA A 191 -0.70 23.98 0.28
CA ALA A 191 -0.03 22.68 0.38
C ALA A 191 -0.99 21.55 0.77
N VAL A 192 -1.82 21.76 1.82
CA VAL A 192 -2.88 20.81 2.22
C VAL A 192 -3.83 20.54 1.06
N ASP A 193 -4.25 21.59 0.36
CA ASP A 193 -5.14 21.47 -0.80
C ASP A 193 -4.53 20.62 -1.90
N ASN A 194 -3.24 20.80 -2.19
CA ASN A 194 -2.53 20.00 -3.18
C ASN A 194 -2.46 18.51 -2.80
N VAL A 195 -2.21 18.18 -1.53
CA VAL A 195 -2.20 16.77 -1.07
C VAL A 195 -3.58 16.14 -1.23
N GLN A 196 -4.63 16.86 -0.85
CA GLN A 196 -6.01 16.39 -1.00
C GLN A 196 -6.40 16.23 -2.47
N ASN A 197 -6.09 17.21 -3.33
CA ASN A 197 -6.34 17.12 -4.76
C ASN A 197 -5.58 15.94 -5.38
N THR A 198 -4.35 15.68 -4.97
CA THR A 198 -3.57 14.52 -5.43
C THR A 198 -4.27 13.20 -5.11
N TYR A 199 -4.84 13.07 -3.91
CA TYR A 199 -5.62 11.89 -3.54
C TYR A 199 -6.80 11.70 -4.52
N PHE A 200 -7.55 12.76 -4.83
CA PHE A 200 -8.77 12.61 -5.63
C PHE A 200 -8.50 12.55 -7.14
N ASP A 201 -7.70 13.47 -7.65
CA ASP A 201 -7.47 13.66 -9.08
C ASP A 201 -6.49 12.63 -9.65
N VAL A 202 -5.70 11.97 -8.78
CA VAL A 202 -4.73 10.95 -9.20
C VAL A 202 -5.01 9.61 -8.54
N PHE A 203 -4.96 9.48 -7.21
CA PHE A 203 -5.06 8.17 -6.55
C PHE A 203 -6.44 7.52 -6.73
N GLU A 204 -7.53 8.28 -6.58
CA GLU A 204 -8.91 7.80 -6.77
C GLU A 204 -9.32 7.81 -8.25
N ALA A 205 -9.15 8.94 -8.95
CA ALA A 205 -9.65 9.11 -10.33
C ALA A 205 -8.99 8.18 -11.37
N THR A 206 -7.75 7.73 -11.13
CA THR A 206 -7.09 6.73 -12.00
C THR A 206 -7.55 5.29 -11.74
N GLY A 207 -8.43 5.07 -10.76
CA GLY A 207 -8.86 3.74 -10.32
C GLY A 207 -7.80 2.97 -9.53
N TYR A 208 -6.69 3.61 -9.16
CA TYR A 208 -5.60 2.95 -8.46
C TYR A 208 -5.99 2.51 -7.04
N GLU A 209 -6.68 3.38 -6.31
CA GLU A 209 -7.31 3.07 -5.02
C GLU A 209 -8.21 1.82 -5.11
N ALA A 210 -9.14 1.81 -6.06
CA ALA A 210 -10.07 0.69 -6.25
C ALA A 210 -9.35 -0.61 -6.64
N ALA A 211 -8.32 -0.52 -7.49
CA ALA A 211 -7.54 -1.68 -7.92
C ALA A 211 -6.74 -2.30 -6.75
N ILE A 212 -6.19 -1.47 -5.86
CA ILE A 212 -5.52 -1.91 -4.62
C ILE A 212 -6.55 -2.53 -3.68
N GLY A 213 -7.67 -1.84 -3.43
CA GLY A 213 -8.72 -2.31 -2.53
C GLY A 213 -9.36 -3.63 -2.94
N ALA A 214 -9.43 -3.91 -4.24
CA ALA A 214 -9.89 -5.20 -4.77
C ALA A 214 -8.95 -6.37 -4.45
N ARG A 215 -7.64 -6.11 -4.19
CA ARG A 215 -6.65 -7.13 -3.84
C ARG A 215 -6.40 -7.20 -2.33
N ASP A 216 -6.28 -6.04 -1.70
CA ASP A 216 -5.96 -5.90 -0.28
C ASP A 216 -6.58 -4.60 0.26
N SER A 217 -7.73 -4.73 0.92
CA SER A 217 -8.46 -3.61 1.50
C SER A 217 -7.76 -2.98 2.69
N ALA A 218 -7.02 -3.75 3.48
CA ALA A 218 -6.26 -3.24 4.62
C ALA A 218 -5.06 -2.42 4.14
N PHE A 219 -4.38 -2.90 3.10
CA PHE A 219 -3.27 -2.17 2.49
C PHE A 219 -3.73 -0.90 1.78
N LYS A 220 -4.92 -0.91 1.16
CA LYS A 220 -5.58 0.30 0.64
C LYS A 220 -5.77 1.34 1.75
N ALA A 221 -6.36 0.96 2.88
CA ALA A 221 -6.56 1.86 4.02
C ALA A 221 -5.23 2.41 4.57
N GLN A 222 -4.18 1.57 4.61
CA GLN A 222 -2.83 2.03 4.96
C GLN A 222 -2.33 3.11 3.99
N LEU A 223 -2.53 2.96 2.68
CA LEU A 223 -2.14 3.96 1.69
C LEU A 223 -2.91 5.27 1.82
N GLU A 224 -4.22 5.20 2.05
CA GLU A 224 -5.07 6.37 2.29
C GLU A 224 -4.60 7.14 3.54
N SER A 225 -4.15 6.42 4.58
CA SER A 225 -3.67 7.04 5.82
C SER A 225 -2.42 7.92 5.64
N TYR A 226 -1.56 7.66 4.64
CA TYR A 226 -0.42 8.53 4.39
C TYR A 226 -0.85 9.91 3.90
N PHE A 227 -1.87 9.99 3.03
CA PHE A 227 -2.39 11.27 2.55
C PHE A 227 -2.99 12.09 3.69
N THR A 228 -3.84 11.48 4.51
CA THR A 228 -4.47 12.16 5.65
C THR A 228 -3.44 12.62 6.66
N ARG A 229 -2.38 11.83 6.87
CA ARG A 229 -1.30 12.17 7.79
C ARG A 229 -0.38 13.27 7.29
N ILE A 230 -0.08 13.33 5.99
CA ILE A 230 0.65 14.46 5.41
C ILE A 230 -0.16 15.75 5.55
N VAL A 231 -1.46 15.72 5.22
CA VAL A 231 -2.39 16.86 5.40
C VAL A 231 -2.39 17.34 6.84
N SER A 232 -2.44 16.40 7.77
CA SER A 232 -2.46 16.65 9.19
C SER A 232 -1.19 17.35 9.68
N LEU A 233 0.00 16.83 9.34
CA LEU A 233 1.28 17.41 9.75
C LEU A 233 1.44 18.82 9.17
N MET A 234 1.00 19.04 7.92
CA MET A 234 0.96 20.37 7.31
C MET A 234 -0.02 21.32 8.02
N SER A 235 -1.19 20.82 8.45
CA SER A 235 -2.19 21.62 9.17
C SER A 235 -1.75 21.98 10.59
N ALA A 236 -0.95 21.12 11.23
CA ALA A 236 -0.39 21.31 12.56
C ALA A 236 0.92 22.12 12.57
N ASP A 237 1.31 22.66 11.42
CA ASP A 237 2.58 23.38 11.21
C ASP A 237 3.83 22.60 11.70
N SER A 238 3.83 21.29 11.46
CA SER A 238 4.89 20.39 11.91
C SER A 238 6.20 20.57 11.12
N PRO A 239 7.37 20.28 11.72
CA PRO A 239 8.65 20.39 11.04
C PRO A 239 8.67 19.65 9.69
N PRO A 240 9.21 20.25 8.61
CA PRO A 240 9.22 19.64 7.28
C PRO A 240 9.89 18.25 7.23
N ALA A 241 10.81 17.97 8.16
CA ALA A 241 11.46 16.67 8.27
C ALA A 241 10.45 15.55 8.58
N GLU A 242 9.45 15.81 9.42
CA GLU A 242 8.42 14.82 9.78
C GLU A 242 7.49 14.53 8.61
N ILE A 243 7.12 15.55 7.84
CA ILE A 243 6.31 15.41 6.63
C ILE A 243 7.05 14.56 5.58
N VAL A 244 8.35 14.82 5.39
CA VAL A 244 9.20 14.05 4.46
C VAL A 244 9.33 12.59 4.89
N GLN A 245 9.38 12.29 6.19
CA GLN A 245 9.39 10.91 6.67
C GLN A 245 8.12 10.15 6.26
N VAL A 246 6.94 10.76 6.44
CA VAL A 246 5.65 10.16 6.03
C VAL A 246 5.59 9.99 4.52
N ARG A 247 6.05 10.97 3.74
CA ARG A 247 6.15 10.89 2.28
C ARG A 247 7.07 9.74 1.82
N ASN A 248 8.19 9.50 2.50
CA ASN A 248 9.09 8.39 2.16
C ASN A 248 8.48 7.02 2.45
N ALA A 249 7.76 6.89 3.56
CA ALA A 249 6.99 5.68 3.86
C ALA A 249 5.87 5.46 2.84
N GLN A 250 5.18 6.54 2.43
CA GLN A 250 4.18 6.52 1.36
C GLN A 250 4.78 6.03 0.03
N GLN A 251 5.97 6.52 -0.34
CA GLN A 251 6.65 6.06 -1.56
C GLN A 251 6.87 4.55 -1.55
N GLN A 252 7.42 4.00 -0.48
CA GLN A 252 7.67 2.56 -0.36
C GLN A 252 6.38 1.74 -0.45
N ALA A 253 5.30 2.23 0.17
CA ALA A 253 3.99 1.61 0.08
C ALA A 253 3.42 1.66 -1.36
N LEU A 254 3.57 2.79 -2.06
CA LEU A 254 3.13 2.93 -3.45
C LEU A 254 3.91 2.01 -4.39
N GLU A 255 5.23 1.88 -4.20
CA GLU A 255 6.06 0.93 -4.95
C GLU A 255 5.57 -0.52 -4.75
N ARG A 256 5.27 -0.88 -3.50
CA ARG A 256 4.68 -2.19 -3.17
C ARG A 256 3.30 -2.36 -3.80
N ALA A 257 2.46 -1.33 -3.84
CA ALA A 257 1.16 -1.38 -4.50
C ALA A 257 1.28 -1.59 -6.01
N ALA A 258 2.19 -0.87 -6.67
CA ALA A 258 2.44 -1.06 -8.09
C ALA A 258 3.00 -2.46 -8.38
N ALA A 259 3.88 -2.99 -7.54
CA ALA A 259 4.36 -4.38 -7.66
C ALA A 259 3.22 -5.39 -7.43
N MET A 260 2.38 -5.17 -6.42
CA MET A 260 1.24 -6.01 -6.09
C MET A 260 0.23 -6.06 -7.24
N LEU A 261 -0.13 -4.91 -7.80
CA LEU A 261 -1.05 -4.83 -8.95
C LEU A 261 -0.38 -5.34 -10.23
N GLY A 262 0.87 -4.94 -10.42
CA GLY A 262 1.74 -5.28 -11.52
C GLY A 262 2.51 -6.57 -11.29
N ASN A 263 1.87 -7.65 -10.84
CA ASN A 263 2.44 -9.01 -10.83
C ASN A 263 2.66 -9.57 -12.26
N SER A 264 3.08 -8.70 -13.18
CA SER A 264 4.05 -8.97 -14.23
C SER A 264 5.34 -8.21 -13.85
N PRO A 265 6.30 -8.83 -13.11
CA PRO A 265 7.69 -8.34 -13.14
C PRO A 265 8.07 -8.16 -14.60
N LYS A 266 8.66 -7.01 -15.02
CA LYS A 266 9.00 -6.64 -16.42
C LYS A 266 8.59 -7.77 -17.34
N THR A 267 7.35 -7.71 -17.86
CA THR A 267 6.57 -8.87 -18.33
C THR A 267 7.53 -9.96 -18.81
N PHE A 268 7.47 -11.22 -18.35
CA PHE A 268 8.40 -12.27 -18.82
C PHE A 268 8.75 -12.14 -20.32
N TRP A 269 7.78 -11.71 -21.14
CA TRP A 269 7.97 -11.24 -22.51
C TRP A 269 8.92 -10.07 -22.78
N GLU A 270 8.90 -8.96 -22.06
CA GLU A 270 9.88 -7.87 -22.18
C GLU A 270 11.31 -8.35 -21.90
N VAL A 271 11.53 -9.11 -20.82
CA VAL A 271 12.85 -9.65 -20.51
C VAL A 271 13.25 -10.72 -21.52
N ALA A 272 12.32 -11.60 -21.91
CA ALA A 272 12.58 -12.63 -22.91
C ALA A 272 12.88 -12.03 -24.29
N VAL A 273 12.16 -10.99 -24.71
CA VAL A 273 12.40 -10.30 -25.99
C VAL A 273 13.72 -9.53 -25.95
N GLN A 274 14.07 -8.86 -24.85
CA GLN A 274 15.37 -8.19 -24.72
C GLN A 274 16.53 -9.18 -24.72
N ALA A 275 16.44 -10.26 -23.93
CA ALA A 275 17.44 -11.32 -23.92
C ALA A 275 17.55 -12.01 -25.29
N PHE A 276 16.41 -12.24 -25.95
CA PHE A 276 16.36 -12.76 -27.31
C PHE A 276 17.04 -11.83 -28.30
N LEU A 277 16.75 -10.52 -28.28
CA LEU A 277 17.35 -9.56 -29.22
C LEU A 277 18.86 -9.41 -29.01
N ILE A 278 19.34 -9.47 -27.76
CA ILE A 278 20.78 -9.51 -27.46
C ILE A 278 21.39 -10.80 -27.99
N LEU A 279 20.87 -11.96 -27.60
CA LEU A 279 21.38 -13.27 -28.04
C LEU A 279 21.32 -13.42 -29.56
N PHE A 280 20.27 -12.92 -30.20
CA PHE A 280 20.09 -12.96 -31.65
C PHE A 280 21.10 -12.07 -32.36
N ARG A 281 21.38 -10.87 -31.85
CA ARG A 281 22.43 -9.99 -32.38
C ARG A 281 23.80 -10.66 -32.28
N GLU A 282 24.17 -11.14 -31.10
CA GLU A 282 25.46 -11.80 -30.87
C GLU A 282 25.60 -13.09 -31.70
N GLY A 283 24.52 -13.86 -31.83
CA GLY A 283 24.48 -15.07 -32.66
C GLY A 283 24.62 -14.78 -34.15
N LEU A 284 24.01 -13.71 -34.65
CA LEU A 284 24.17 -13.27 -36.05
C LEU A 284 25.60 -12.80 -36.33
N GLU A 285 26.21 -12.02 -35.44
CA GLU A 285 27.60 -11.56 -35.57
C GLU A 285 28.56 -12.76 -35.65
N ALA A 286 28.39 -13.76 -34.79
CA ALA A 286 29.18 -15.00 -34.85
C ALA A 286 28.98 -15.79 -36.16
N MET A 287 27.75 -15.90 -36.65
CA MET A 287 27.46 -16.57 -37.93
C MET A 287 28.10 -15.85 -39.12
N LEU A 288 28.14 -14.52 -39.12
CA LEU A 288 28.78 -13.74 -40.17
C LEU A 288 30.29 -13.97 -40.22
N VAL A 289 30.96 -14.14 -39.07
CA VAL A 289 32.39 -14.49 -39.02
C VAL A 289 32.63 -15.88 -39.63
N VAL A 290 31.83 -16.87 -39.25
CA VAL A 290 31.96 -18.24 -39.80
C VAL A 290 31.69 -18.25 -41.31
N ALA A 291 30.67 -17.52 -41.76
CA ALA A 291 30.35 -17.38 -43.18
C ALA A 291 31.49 -16.70 -43.95
N ALA A 292 32.12 -15.67 -43.38
CA ALA A 292 33.27 -15.00 -43.98
C ALA A 292 34.48 -15.95 -44.12
N ILE A 293 34.78 -16.74 -43.09
CA ILE A 293 35.86 -17.75 -43.14
C ILE A 293 35.54 -18.84 -44.18
N ALA A 294 34.31 -19.33 -44.22
CA ALA A 294 33.88 -20.32 -45.20
C ALA A 294 33.96 -19.77 -46.63
N ALA A 295 33.46 -18.55 -46.87
CA ALA A 295 33.54 -17.89 -48.16
C ALA A 295 34.99 -17.65 -48.60
N TYR A 296 35.86 -17.24 -47.67
CA TYR A 296 37.29 -17.08 -47.92
C TYR A 296 37.94 -18.41 -48.34
N LEU A 297 37.66 -19.51 -47.64
CA LEU A 297 38.22 -20.82 -47.98
C LEU A 297 37.73 -21.35 -49.34
N VAL A 298 36.45 -21.15 -49.64
CA VAL A 298 35.88 -21.54 -50.94
C VAL A 298 36.47 -20.71 -52.08
N LYS A 299 36.64 -19.40 -51.87
CA LYS A 299 37.17 -18.48 -52.88
C LYS A 299 38.64 -18.71 -53.20
N ASN A 300 39.43 -19.20 -52.23
CA ASN A 300 40.85 -19.52 -52.41
C ASN A 300 41.10 -21.00 -52.71
N GLU A 301 40.08 -21.74 -53.20
CA GLU A 301 40.15 -23.17 -53.56
C GLU A 301 40.58 -24.15 -52.44
N HIS A 302 40.70 -23.69 -51.20
CA HIS A 302 40.99 -24.50 -50.01
C HIS A 302 39.75 -25.20 -49.44
N LYS A 303 39.00 -25.87 -50.31
CA LYS A 303 37.77 -26.60 -49.94
C LYS A 303 38.06 -27.83 -49.06
N ASP A 304 39.28 -28.35 -49.12
CA ASP A 304 39.81 -29.41 -48.26
C ASP A 304 39.75 -29.05 -46.76
N LYS A 305 39.95 -27.76 -46.43
CA LYS A 305 39.92 -27.25 -45.05
C LYS A 305 38.51 -26.95 -44.53
N MET A 306 37.49 -27.07 -45.37
CA MET A 306 36.09 -26.85 -44.96
C MET A 306 35.63 -27.82 -43.87
N TRP A 307 36.21 -29.02 -43.84
CA TRP A 307 35.98 -29.99 -42.77
C TRP A 307 36.39 -29.43 -41.40
N VAL A 308 37.51 -28.71 -41.33
CA VAL A 308 38.00 -28.11 -40.08
C VAL A 308 37.01 -27.08 -39.55
N VAL A 309 36.45 -26.23 -40.43
CA VAL A 309 35.44 -25.23 -40.02
C VAL A 309 34.20 -25.91 -39.43
N LYS A 310 33.71 -26.99 -40.08
CA LYS A 310 32.56 -27.76 -39.58
C LYS A 310 32.85 -28.42 -38.22
N GLN A 311 34.06 -28.96 -38.05
CA GLN A 311 34.49 -29.54 -36.78
C GLN A 311 34.62 -28.48 -35.68
N SER A 312 35.17 -27.31 -35.97
CA SER A 312 35.28 -26.22 -35.01
C SER A 312 33.91 -25.71 -34.54
N VAL A 313 32.94 -25.60 -35.46
CA VAL A 313 31.56 -25.26 -35.10
C VAL A 313 30.94 -26.35 -34.22
N ALA A 314 31.12 -27.62 -34.58
CA ALA A 314 30.60 -28.74 -33.79
C ALA A 314 31.21 -28.80 -32.38
N VAL A 315 32.53 -28.65 -32.26
CA VAL A 315 33.24 -28.59 -30.99
C VAL A 315 32.76 -27.39 -30.15
N GLY A 316 32.59 -26.22 -30.77
CA GLY A 316 32.08 -25.02 -30.09
C GLY A 316 30.68 -25.22 -29.51
N LEU A 317 29.77 -25.85 -30.27
CA LEU A 317 28.43 -26.17 -29.79
C LEU A 317 28.45 -27.15 -28.60
N ILE A 318 29.27 -28.20 -28.69
CA ILE A 318 29.42 -29.17 -27.59
C ILE A 318 29.99 -28.48 -26.35
N ALA A 319 31.01 -27.63 -26.51
CA ALA A 319 31.61 -26.87 -25.42
C ALA A 319 30.59 -25.94 -24.73
N SER A 320 29.70 -25.29 -25.48
CA SER A 320 28.61 -24.47 -24.93
C SER A 320 27.62 -25.28 -24.10
N ILE A 321 27.24 -26.48 -24.57
CA ILE A 321 26.33 -27.38 -23.82
C ILE A 321 27.00 -27.86 -22.53
N VAL A 322 28.27 -28.26 -22.60
CA VAL A 322 29.04 -28.67 -21.42
C VAL A 322 29.12 -27.52 -20.41
N THR A 323 29.40 -26.31 -20.88
CA THR A 323 29.44 -25.12 -20.02
C THR A 323 28.09 -24.88 -19.35
N ALA A 324 26.98 -24.89 -20.10
CA ALA A 324 25.64 -24.74 -19.54
C ALA A 324 25.32 -25.80 -18.48
N TYR A 325 25.74 -27.05 -18.69
CA TYR A 325 25.58 -28.13 -17.71
C TYR A 325 26.41 -27.91 -16.44
N VAL A 326 27.66 -27.46 -16.58
CA VAL A 326 28.53 -27.10 -15.44
C VAL A 326 27.92 -25.95 -14.64
N PHE A 327 27.42 -24.90 -15.30
CA PHE A 327 26.69 -23.82 -14.64
C PHE A 327 25.46 -24.35 -13.91
N LYS A 328 24.66 -25.21 -14.55
CA LYS A 328 23.50 -25.82 -13.90
C LYS A 328 23.89 -26.59 -12.64
N MET A 329 24.95 -27.40 -12.66
CA MET A 329 25.42 -28.09 -11.44
C MET A 329 25.82 -27.11 -10.34
N ILE A 330 26.65 -26.11 -10.66
CA ILE A 330 27.13 -25.12 -9.68
C ILE A 330 25.97 -24.39 -9.01
N PHE A 331 24.97 -23.93 -9.78
CA PHE A 331 23.88 -23.11 -9.27
C PHE A 331 22.68 -23.90 -8.71
N THR A 332 22.55 -25.19 -9.05
CA THR A 332 21.46 -26.05 -8.52
C THR A 332 21.88 -26.78 -7.25
N ASP A 333 23.16 -27.19 -7.14
CA ASP A 333 23.66 -27.98 -6.01
C ASP A 333 24.26 -27.11 -4.89
N ALA A 334 24.83 -25.96 -5.25
CA ALA A 334 25.19 -24.97 -4.25
C ALA A 334 23.90 -24.19 -3.94
N GLY A 335 23.29 -24.45 -2.77
CA GLY A 335 22.21 -23.63 -2.20
C GLY A 335 22.69 -22.21 -1.85
N ILE A 336 23.36 -21.56 -2.79
CA ILE A 336 23.90 -20.21 -2.70
C ILE A 336 22.71 -19.29 -2.64
N LYS A 337 22.49 -18.84 -1.41
CA LYS A 337 21.45 -17.92 -1.04
C LYS A 337 21.48 -16.72 -2.00
N ARG A 338 20.27 -16.28 -2.29
CA ARG A 338 19.86 -15.05 -2.97
C ARG A 338 20.70 -13.80 -2.60
N GLU A 339 21.41 -13.83 -1.47
CA GLU A 339 22.36 -12.83 -0.97
C GLU A 339 23.53 -12.49 -1.91
N ILE A 340 24.07 -13.45 -2.69
CA ILE A 340 25.18 -13.15 -3.64
C ILE A 340 24.67 -12.55 -4.97
N LEU A 341 23.38 -12.73 -5.28
CA LEU A 341 22.74 -12.15 -6.48
C LEU A 341 22.09 -10.79 -6.22
N GLU A 342 21.88 -10.42 -4.95
CA GLU A 342 21.40 -9.08 -4.56
C GLU A 342 22.51 -8.03 -4.43
N GLY A 343 23.78 -8.45 -4.49
CA GLY A 343 24.94 -7.57 -4.69
C GLY A 343 25.28 -6.67 -3.50
N VAL A 344 26.49 -6.82 -2.96
CA VAL A 344 27.18 -5.69 -2.30
C VAL A 344 27.68 -4.74 -3.39
#